data_AF-A0A358ASE9-F1
#
_entry.id   AF-A0A358ASE9-F1
#
_cell.length_a   1.000
_cell.length_b   1.000
_cell.length_c   1.000
_cell.angle_alpha   90.00
_cell.angle_beta   90.00
_cell.angle_gamma   90.00
#
_symmetry.space_group_name_H-M   'P 1'
#
loop_
_entity.id
_entity.type
_entity.pdbx_description
1 polymer ?
#
loop_
_entity_poly.entity_id
_entity_poly.type
_entity_poly.pdbx_seq_one_letter_code
_entity_poly.pdbx_strand_id
1 'polypeptide(L)'
;MEGFVTRLYAASLDRAPDPDGFNAWVNALLNRALDPWQAARDIVLSDESIGQRETTEEWVKELYRALLGREPDVDGEQGWLVRLYTDMSRVAVVDGILGSAEFSGVAAAMGF
;
A
#
# COMPACT_ATOMS: atom_id res chain seq x y z
N MET A 1 -12.89 -3.21 4.72
CA MET A 1 -12.57 -1.81 4.36
C MET A 1 -11.91 -1.08 5.52
N GLU A 2 -12.51 -1.03 6.72
CA GLU A 2 -11.89 -0.44 7.92
C GLU A 2 -10.47 -0.96 8.20
N GLY A 3 -10.32 -2.28 8.37
CA GLY A 3 -9.00 -2.88 8.61
C GLY A 3 -8.00 -2.69 7.46
N PHE A 4 -8.47 -2.43 6.25
CA PHE A 4 -7.60 -2.08 5.12
C PHE A 4 -7.07 -0.65 5.28
N VAL A 5 -7.93 0.32 5.56
CA VAL A 5 -7.51 1.72 5.82
C VAL A 5 -6.59 1.79 7.03
N THR A 6 -6.93 1.13 8.14
CA THR A 6 -6.07 1.08 9.33
C THR A 6 -4.70 0.49 9.02
N ARG A 7 -4.64 -0.56 8.20
CA ARG A 7 -3.37 -1.19 7.80
C ARG A 7 -2.53 -0.29 6.91
N LEU A 8 -3.13 0.40 5.94
CA LEU A 8 -2.42 1.37 5.10
C LEU A 8 -1.77 2.46 5.95
N TYR A 9 -2.51 3.03 6.90
CA TYR A 9 -1.97 4.05 7.80
C TYR A 9 -0.87 3.51 8.71
N ALA A 10 -1.12 2.37 9.37
CA ALA A 10 -0.16 1.80 10.32
C ALA A 10 1.14 1.38 9.63
N ALA A 11 1.05 0.74 8.46
CA ALA A 11 2.21 0.31 7.72
C ALA A 11 2.93 1.51 7.07
N SER A 12 2.21 2.42 6.40
CA SER A 12 2.85 3.44 5.56
C SER A 12 3.14 4.76 6.22
N LEU A 13 2.40 5.12 7.27
CA LEU A 13 2.53 6.42 7.94
C LEU A 13 3.02 6.29 9.38
N ASP A 14 3.18 5.06 9.88
CA ASP A 14 3.56 4.75 11.27
C ASP A 14 2.63 5.39 12.32
N ARG A 15 1.34 5.48 11.99
CA ARG A 15 0.30 6.03 12.89
C ARG A 15 -1.07 5.44 12.60
N ALA A 16 -1.99 5.65 13.53
CA ALA A 16 -3.41 5.45 13.27
C ALA A 16 -3.97 6.60 12.40
N PRO A 17 -5.00 6.34 11.59
CA PRO A 17 -5.74 7.41 10.94
C PRO A 17 -6.47 8.24 12.00
N ASP A 18 -6.56 9.55 11.77
CA ASP A 18 -7.46 10.40 12.53
C ASP A 18 -8.92 10.03 12.22
N PRO A 19 -9.87 10.29 13.14
CA PRO A 19 -11.26 9.85 12.97
C PRO A 19 -11.92 10.37 11.69
N ASP A 20 -11.65 11.61 11.31
CA ASP A 20 -12.29 12.25 10.15
C ASP A 20 -11.72 11.67 8.84
N GLY A 21 -10.40 11.58 8.73
CA GLY A 21 -9.71 10.94 7.60
C GLY A 21 -10.09 9.47 7.45
N PHE A 22 -10.14 8.72 8.56
CA PHE A 22 -10.59 7.32 8.55
C PHE A 22 -11.99 7.18 7.96
N ASN A 23 -12.94 7.96 8.48
CA ASN A 23 -14.33 7.92 8.02
C ASN A 23 -14.44 8.34 6.55
N ALA A 24 -13.66 9.33 6.10
CA ALA A 24 -13.64 9.75 4.71
C ALA A 24 -13.19 8.62 3.78
N TRP A 25 -12.07 7.95 4.06
CA TRP A 25 -11.58 6.83 3.26
C TRP A 25 -12.54 5.64 3.26
N VAL A 26 -13.03 5.24 4.44
CA VAL A 26 -13.95 4.11 4.58
C VAL A 26 -15.25 4.37 3.82
N ASN A 27 -15.83 5.56 3.94
CA ASN A 27 -17.06 5.92 3.22
C ASN A 27 -16.85 6.01 1.70
N ALA A 28 -15.70 6.51 1.24
CA ALA A 28 -15.38 6.56 -0.18
C ALA A 28 -15.29 5.15 -0.80
N LEU A 29 -14.66 4.21 -0.08
CA LEU A 29 -14.59 2.80 -0.47
C LEU A 29 -15.97 2.13 -0.41
N LEU A 30 -16.73 2.30 0.68
CA LEU A 30 -18.06 1.70 0.84
C LEU A 30 -19.02 2.11 -0.26
N ASN A 31 -19.01 3.40 -0.63
CA ASN A 31 -19.88 3.93 -1.67
C ASN A 31 -19.30 3.75 -3.09
N ARG A 32 -18.14 3.08 -3.23
CA ARG A 32 -17.42 2.91 -4.49
C ARG A 32 -17.14 4.22 -5.23
N ALA A 33 -17.05 5.32 -4.48
CA ALA A 33 -16.59 6.60 -4.99
C ALA A 33 -15.08 6.59 -5.24
N LEU A 34 -14.37 5.68 -4.56
CA LEU A 34 -12.97 5.38 -4.74
C LEU A 34 -12.77 3.86 -4.75
N ASP A 35 -11.91 3.36 -5.62
CA ASP A 35 -11.52 1.96 -5.63
C ASP A 35 -10.31 1.70 -4.69
N PRO A 36 -10.09 0.45 -4.25
CA PRO A 36 -9.00 0.12 -3.33
C PRO A 36 -7.61 0.39 -3.91
N TRP A 37 -7.44 0.28 -5.23
CA TRP A 37 -6.17 0.53 -5.90
C TRP A 37 -5.80 2.00 -5.75
N GLN A 38 -6.73 2.91 -6.05
CA GLN A 38 -6.51 4.35 -5.92
C GLN A 38 -6.29 4.77 -4.46
N ALA A 39 -7.11 4.26 -3.54
CA ALA A 39 -6.97 4.55 -2.10
C ALA A 39 -5.60 4.12 -1.55
N ALA A 40 -5.16 2.91 -1.87
CA ALA A 40 -3.86 2.42 -1.46
C ALA A 40 -2.73 3.26 -2.07
N ARG A 41 -2.80 3.51 -3.38
CA ARG A 41 -1.79 4.29 -4.09
C ARG A 41 -1.61 5.69 -3.51
N ASP A 42 -2.70 6.38 -3.20
CA ASP A 42 -2.66 7.74 -2.67
C ASP A 42 -2.03 7.81 -1.28
N ILE A 43 -2.23 6.80 -0.44
CA ILE A 43 -1.65 6.75 0.91
C ILE A 43 -0.16 6.38 0.85
N VAL A 44 0.21 5.30 0.14
CA VAL A 44 1.60 4.79 0.14
C VAL A 44 2.57 5.65 -0.70
N LEU A 45 2.05 6.51 -1.56
CA LEU A 45 2.84 7.50 -2.32
C LEU A 45 2.68 8.93 -1.77
N SER A 46 2.01 9.10 -0.63
CA SER A 46 1.94 10.41 0.02
C SER A 46 3.32 10.90 0.45
N ASP A 47 3.50 12.22 0.49
CA ASP A 47 4.74 12.85 0.97
C ASP A 47 5.09 12.40 2.41
N GLU A 48 4.05 12.17 3.23
CA GLU A 48 4.19 11.63 4.59
C GLU A 48 4.79 10.22 4.56
N SER A 49 4.28 9.31 3.72
CA SER A 49 4.82 7.95 3.60
C SER A 49 6.25 7.95 3.05
N ILE A 50 6.50 8.74 2.01
CA ILE A 50 7.82 8.80 1.34
C ILE A 50 8.90 9.33 2.30
N GLY A 51 8.55 10.26 3.21
CA GLY A 51 9.45 10.85 4.19
C GLY A 51 9.82 9.95 5.37
N GLN A 52 9.13 8.82 5.58
CA GLN A 52 9.26 7.97 6.78
C GLN A 52 10.31 6.85 6.68
N ARG A 53 10.98 6.67 5.53
CA ARG A 53 11.86 5.51 5.30
C ARG A 53 13.31 5.87 5.05
N GLU A 54 14.19 5.21 5.80
CA GLU A 54 15.64 5.37 5.71
C GLU A 54 16.23 4.60 4.53
N THR A 55 15.70 3.41 4.22
CA THR A 55 16.21 2.52 3.16
C THR A 55 15.16 2.09 2.13
N THR A 56 15.62 1.58 0.99
CA THR A 56 14.74 1.06 -0.08
C THR A 56 14.14 -0.29 0.33
N GLU A 57 14.91 -1.10 1.02
CA GLU A 57 14.56 -2.40 1.59
C GLU A 57 13.41 -2.30 2.59
N GLU A 58 13.51 -1.39 3.55
CA GLU A 58 12.43 -1.15 4.52
C GLU A 58 11.15 -0.67 3.84
N TRP A 59 11.29 0.18 2.82
CA TRP A 59 10.16 0.65 2.03
C TRP A 59 9.47 -0.48 1.26
N VAL A 60 10.21 -1.42 0.65
CA VAL A 60 9.59 -2.59 -0.01
C VAL A 60 8.82 -3.46 0.99
N LYS A 61 9.39 -3.74 2.17
CA LYS A 61 8.70 -4.52 3.23
C LYS A 61 7.44 -3.82 3.72
N GLU A 62 7.48 -2.50 3.82
CA GLU A 62 6.32 -1.71 4.16
C GLU A 62 5.20 -1.86 3.13
N LEU A 63 5.50 -1.77 1.82
CA LEU A 63 4.48 -1.94 0.79
C LEU A 63 3.79 -3.29 0.88
N TYR A 64 4.53 -4.37 1.15
CA TYR A 64 3.92 -5.68 1.36
C TYR A 64 2.97 -5.68 2.56
N ARG A 65 3.37 -5.10 3.68
CA ARG A 65 2.51 -4.99 4.86
C ARG A 65 1.28 -4.12 4.61
N ALA A 66 1.46 -2.96 3.98
CA ALA A 66 0.39 -2.00 3.69
C ALA A 66 -0.61 -2.60 2.69
N LEU A 67 -0.12 -3.03 1.53
CA LEU A 67 -0.94 -3.40 0.38
C LEU A 67 -1.47 -4.83 0.50
N LEU A 68 -0.63 -5.77 0.94
CA LEU A 68 -0.91 -7.20 0.90
C LEU A 68 -1.21 -7.80 2.28
N GLY A 69 -0.82 -7.12 3.36
CA GLY A 69 -1.07 -7.58 4.73
C GLY A 69 -0.17 -8.72 5.19
N ARG A 70 1.02 -8.86 4.59
CA ARG A 70 2.04 -9.84 4.96
C ARG A 70 3.44 -9.27 4.78
N GLU A 71 4.45 -9.98 5.26
CA GLU A 71 5.84 -9.71 4.90
C GLU A 71 6.14 -10.25 3.48
N PRO A 72 7.09 -9.63 2.74
CA PRO A 72 7.60 -10.24 1.53
C PRO A 72 8.38 -11.50 1.86
N ASP A 73 8.30 -12.48 0.97
CA ASP A 73 9.30 -13.54 0.91
C ASP A 73 10.60 -13.00 0.29
N VAL A 74 11.71 -13.74 0.47
CA VAL A 74 13.04 -13.32 0.03
C VAL A 74 13.08 -13.02 -1.46
N ASP A 75 12.44 -13.85 -2.28
CA ASP A 75 12.45 -13.69 -3.74
C ASP A 75 11.62 -12.48 -4.18
N GLY A 76 10.47 -12.26 -3.54
CA GLY A 76 9.62 -11.08 -3.75
C GLY A 76 10.34 -9.79 -3.40
N GLU A 77 10.99 -9.72 -2.24
CA GLU A 77 11.76 -8.55 -1.82
C GLU A 77 12.91 -8.26 -2.80
N GLN A 78 13.74 -9.27 -3.08
CA GLN A 78 14.90 -9.13 -3.98
C GLN A 78 14.49 -8.77 -5.41
N GLY A 79 13.38 -9.32 -5.91
CA GLY A 79 12.85 -8.99 -7.23
C GLY A 79 12.54 -7.50 -7.39
N TRP A 80 11.93 -6.88 -6.38
CA TRP A 80 11.66 -5.44 -6.40
C TRP A 80 12.92 -4.59 -6.21
N LEU A 81 13.83 -5.02 -5.32
CA LEU A 81 15.07 -4.29 -5.07
C LEU A 81 15.94 -4.21 -6.33
N VAL A 82 16.12 -5.32 -7.04
CA VAL A 82 16.87 -5.32 -8.31
C VAL A 82 16.28 -4.30 -9.28
N ARG A 83 14.96 -4.31 -9.46
CA ARG A 83 14.26 -3.36 -10.33
C ARG A 83 14.42 -1.91 -9.90
N LEU A 84 14.32 -1.64 -8.60
CA LEU A 84 14.49 -0.30 -8.03
C LEU A 84 15.90 0.25 -8.24
N TYR A 85 16.91 -0.62 -8.21
CA TYR A 85 18.30 -0.23 -8.46
C TYR A 85 18.67 -0.14 -9.94
N THR A 86 17.83 -0.64 -10.85
CA THR A 86 18.14 -0.66 -12.29
C THR A 86 17.25 0.24 -13.14
N ASP A 87 15.94 -0.02 -13.17
CA ASP A 87 15.07 0.41 -14.27
C ASP A 87 13.67 0.85 -13.82
N MET A 88 13.31 0.70 -12.54
CA MET A 88 11.99 1.05 -12.03
C MET A 88 12.04 2.17 -10.99
N SER A 89 11.04 3.06 -11.06
CA SER A 89 10.77 4.04 -10.02
C SER A 89 9.96 3.43 -8.88
N ARG A 90 9.95 4.10 -7.71
CA ARG A 90 9.05 3.75 -6.60
C ARG A 90 7.58 3.71 -7.03
N VAL A 91 7.16 4.66 -7.86
CA VAL A 91 5.79 4.68 -8.40
C VAL A 91 5.50 3.41 -9.22
N ALA A 92 6.42 3.00 -10.08
CA ALA A 92 6.26 1.79 -10.89
C ALA A 92 6.19 0.51 -10.04
N VAL A 93 6.92 0.45 -8.92
CA VAL A 93 6.83 -0.67 -7.97
C VAL A 93 5.49 -0.73 -7.28
N VAL A 94 4.99 0.42 -6.79
CA VAL A 94 3.64 0.49 -6.18
C VAL A 94 2.58 0.04 -7.19
N ASP A 95 2.61 0.58 -8.40
CA ASP A 95 1.67 0.21 -9.47
C ASP A 95 1.77 -1.29 -9.81
N GLY A 96 2.98 -1.86 -9.79
CA GLY A 96 3.22 -3.28 -10.00
C GLY A 96 2.64 -4.19 -8.91
N ILE A 97 2.79 -3.82 -7.64
CA ILE A 97 2.21 -4.57 -6.52
C ILE A 97 0.68 -4.46 -6.55
N LEU A 98 0.14 -3.26 -6.75
CA LEU A 98 -1.30 -3.03 -6.83
C LEU A 98 -1.94 -3.73 -8.05
N GLY A 99 -1.19 -3.90 -9.14
CA GLY A 99 -1.62 -4.65 -10.33
C GLY A 99 -1.52 -6.17 -10.18
N SER A 100 -1.06 -6.69 -9.04
CA SER A 100 -0.88 -8.12 -8.83
C SER A 100 -2.20 -8.87 -8.59
N ALA A 101 -2.20 -10.17 -8.90
CA ALA A 101 -3.30 -11.07 -8.53
C ALA A 101 -3.50 -11.13 -7.01
N GLU A 102 -2.45 -10.90 -6.24
CA GLU A 102 -2.51 -10.89 -4.78
C GLU A 102 -3.29 -9.68 -4.26
N PHE A 103 -2.98 -8.48 -4.75
CA PHE A 103 -3.75 -7.29 -4.41
C PHE A 103 -5.21 -7.40 -4.90
N SER A 104 -5.42 -8.02 -6.06
CA SER A 104 -6.78 -8.34 -6.53
C SER A 104 -7.54 -9.21 -5.52
N GLY A 105 -6.86 -10.17 -4.87
CA GLY A 105 -7.41 -10.96 -3.77
C GLY A 105 -7.75 -10.12 -2.52
N VAL A 106 -6.91 -9.14 -2.18
CA VAL A 106 -7.18 -8.18 -1.08
C VAL A 106 -8.43 -7.35 -1.37
N ALA A 107 -8.56 -6.83 -2.60
CA ALA A 107 -9.74 -6.07 -3.02
C ALA A 107 -11.01 -6.94 -3.00
N ALA A 108 -10.94 -8.17 -3.53
CA ALA A 108 -12.05 -9.11 -3.55
C ALA A 108 -12.54 -9.47 -2.14
N ALA A 109 -11.63 -9.65 -1.18
CA ALA A 109 -11.97 -9.90 0.22
C ALA A 109 -12.76 -8.73 0.87
N MET A 110 -12.72 -7.54 0.28
CA MET A 110 -13.50 -6.37 0.69
C MET A 110 -14.80 -6.18 -0.12
N GLY A 111 -15.08 -7.03 -1.10
CA GLY A 111 -16.27 -6.95 -1.95
C GLY A 111 -16.13 -6.06 -3.20
N PHE A 112 -14.89 -5.91 -3.70
CA PHE A 112 -14.58 -5.26 -4.97
C PHE A 112 -14.35 -6.27 -6.10
#